data_AF-A0A6M4IJW5-F1
#
_entry.id   AF-A0A6M4IJW5-F1
#
_cell.length_a   1.000
_cell.length_b   1.000
_cell.length_c   1.000
_cell.angle_alpha   90.00
_cell.angle_beta   90.00
_cell.angle_gamma   90.00
#
_symmetry.space_group_name_H-M   'P 1'
#
loop_
_entity.id
_entity.type
_entity.pdbx_description
1 polymer ?
#
loop_
_entity_poly.entity_id
_entity_poly.type
_entity_poly.pdbx_seq_one_letter_code
_entity_poly.pdbx_strand_id
1 'polypeptide(L)'
;MTGKSRRGFASMDPTRQREIASKGGRAAHEKGTAHEWSSDEARNAGRKGGVTVSRDRAHMAAIGREGGESRSAAAREARMGGRNAEREVPMQVARDGDRSRPASPVADRAPEMPRSDESSAR
;
A
#
# COMPACT_ATOMS: atom_id res chain seq x y z
N MET A 1 -32.54 19.80 45.33
CA MET A 1 -31.18 19.59 44.82
C MET A 1 -31.26 19.25 43.34
N THR A 2 -30.86 20.15 42.44
CA THR A 2 -30.90 19.92 40.99
C THR A 2 -29.62 19.24 40.53
N GLY A 3 -29.68 17.92 40.33
CA GLY A 3 -28.57 17.17 39.75
C GLY A 3 -28.27 17.63 38.33
N LYS A 4 -27.04 18.04 38.05
CA LYS A 4 -26.59 18.33 36.67
C LYS A 4 -26.71 17.03 35.88
N SER A 5 -27.65 16.96 34.94
CA SER A 5 -27.72 15.86 33.98
C SER A 5 -26.44 15.85 33.13
N ARG A 6 -25.82 14.67 32.99
CA ARG A 6 -24.66 14.46 32.09
C ARG A 6 -25.12 14.65 30.65
N ARG A 7 -25.02 15.88 30.15
CA ARG A 7 -25.37 16.27 28.78
C ARG A 7 -24.11 16.64 28.03
N GLY A 8 -24.12 16.38 26.73
CA GLY A 8 -23.05 16.78 25.81
C GLY A 8 -22.40 15.61 25.10
N PHE A 9 -21.61 15.95 24.09
CA PHE A 9 -20.97 14.99 23.19
C PHE A 9 -20.03 14.01 23.90
N ALA A 10 -19.36 14.46 24.97
CA ALA A 10 -18.47 13.64 25.78
C ALA A 10 -19.21 12.67 26.73
N SER A 11 -20.49 12.91 27.01
CA SER A 11 -21.31 12.06 27.88
C SER A 11 -22.16 11.03 27.11
N MET A 12 -22.08 11.02 25.77
CA MET A 12 -22.77 10.06 24.92
C MET A 12 -22.05 8.70 24.88
N ASP A 13 -22.75 7.69 24.37
CA ASP A 13 -22.16 6.38 24.04
C ASP A 13 -20.98 6.54 23.04
N PRO A 14 -19.85 5.84 23.24
CA PRO A 14 -18.67 5.94 22.38
C PRO A 14 -18.92 5.58 20.91
N THR A 15 -19.78 4.61 20.63
CA THR A 15 -20.13 4.21 19.27
C THR A 15 -20.87 5.35 18.57
N ARG A 16 -21.86 5.91 19.27
CA ARG A 16 -22.61 7.07 18.77
C ARG A 16 -21.73 8.31 18.58
N GLN A 17 -20.78 8.52 19.49
CA GLN A 17 -19.80 9.61 19.39
C GLN A 17 -18.95 9.47 18.13
N ARG A 18 -18.42 8.27 17.86
CA ARG A 18 -17.65 7.96 16.66
C ARG A 18 -18.46 8.19 15.40
N GLU A 19 -19.69 7.69 15.35
CA GLU A 19 -20.57 7.90 14.19
C GLU A 19 -20.82 9.37 13.89
N ILE A 20 -21.12 10.17 14.93
CA ILE A 20 -21.35 11.60 14.77
C ILE A 20 -20.06 12.31 14.34
N ALA A 21 -18.90 11.97 14.91
CA ALA A 21 -17.61 12.51 14.49
C ALA A 21 -17.30 12.17 13.02
N SER A 22 -17.51 10.91 12.61
CA SER A 22 -17.31 10.47 11.23
C SER A 22 -18.29 11.13 10.25
N LYS A 23 -19.55 11.36 10.66
CA LYS A 23 -20.52 12.11 9.85
C LYS A 23 -20.13 13.59 9.75
N GLY A 24 -19.69 14.20 10.84
CA GLY A 24 -19.24 15.60 10.89
C GLY A 24 -18.03 15.86 10.00
N GLY A 25 -17.02 14.96 10.03
CA GLY A 25 -15.85 15.06 9.17
C GLY A 25 -16.20 14.99 7.68
N ARG A 26 -17.05 14.02 7.29
CA ARG A 26 -17.53 13.90 5.90
C ARG A 26 -18.32 15.12 5.45
N ALA A 27 -19.26 15.57 6.29
CA ALA A 27 -20.05 16.76 5.99
C ALA A 27 -19.21 18.03 5.85
N ALA A 28 -18.11 18.16 6.60
CA ALA A 28 -17.21 19.30 6.51
C ALA A 28 -16.44 19.34 5.18
N HIS A 29 -16.01 18.18 4.68
CA HIS A 29 -15.43 18.01 3.35
C HIS A 29 -16.46 18.24 2.24
N GLU A 30 -17.63 17.62 2.33
CA GLU A 30 -18.72 17.80 1.36
C GLU A 30 -19.15 19.28 1.23
N LYS A 31 -19.16 20.03 2.34
CA LYS A 31 -19.51 21.45 2.37
C LYS A 31 -18.37 22.40 1.99
N GLY A 32 -17.16 21.88 1.74
CA GLY A 32 -15.98 22.70 1.42
C GLY A 32 -15.49 23.60 2.57
N THR A 33 -15.94 23.32 3.80
CA THR A 33 -15.45 24.02 5.01
C THR A 33 -14.15 23.43 5.53
N ALA A 34 -13.85 22.19 5.17
CA ALA A 34 -12.58 21.55 5.47
C ALA A 34 -11.49 22.02 4.49
N HIS A 35 -10.24 21.99 4.95
CA HIS A 35 -9.09 22.17 4.08
C HIS A 35 -8.98 20.98 3.12
N GLU A 36 -8.99 21.27 1.83
CA GLU A 36 -8.76 20.27 0.79
C GLU A 36 -7.26 20.20 0.49
N TRP A 37 -6.67 19.03 0.71
CA TRP A 37 -5.28 18.83 0.36
C TRP A 37 -5.14 18.68 -1.15
N SER A 38 -4.36 19.58 -1.75
CA SER A 38 -3.83 19.31 -3.08
C SER A 38 -2.83 18.14 -3.02
N SER A 39 -2.68 17.40 -4.12
CA SER A 39 -1.72 16.29 -4.22
C SER A 39 -0.30 16.71 -3.84
N ASP A 40 0.11 17.92 -4.22
CA ASP A 40 1.45 18.45 -3.89
C ASP A 40 1.57 18.81 -2.42
N GLU A 41 0.53 19.37 -1.82
CA GLU A 41 0.52 19.67 -0.39
C GLU A 41 0.53 18.41 0.47
N ALA A 42 -0.27 17.40 0.11
CA ALA A 42 -0.25 16.09 0.76
C ALA A 42 1.14 15.46 0.69
N ARG A 43 1.81 15.56 -0.46
CA ARG A 43 3.19 15.08 -0.66
C ARG A 43 4.18 15.82 0.23
N ASN A 44 4.07 17.15 0.32
CA ASN A 44 4.95 17.98 1.15
C ASN A 44 4.76 17.69 2.64
N ALA A 45 3.51 17.57 3.09
CA ALA A 45 3.16 17.18 4.45
C ALA A 45 3.69 15.78 4.79
N GLY A 46 3.47 14.81 3.89
CA GLY A 46 4.00 13.45 4.02
C GLY A 46 5.52 13.42 4.09
N ARG A 47 6.21 14.21 3.26
CA ARG A 47 7.67 14.36 3.30
C ARG A 47 8.14 14.93 4.64
N LYS A 48 7.49 15.99 5.14
CA LYS A 48 7.83 16.60 6.44
C LYS A 48 7.63 15.63 7.59
N GLY A 49 6.54 14.88 7.58
CA GLY A 49 6.28 13.81 8.54
C GLY A 49 7.33 12.70 8.46
N GLY A 50 7.61 12.20 7.26
CA GLY A 50 8.60 11.17 7.01
C GLY A 50 10.01 11.56 7.46
N VAL A 51 10.44 12.80 7.24
CA VAL A 51 11.72 13.33 7.75
C VAL A 51 11.73 13.39 9.27
N THR A 52 10.61 13.71 9.90
CA THR A 52 10.51 13.79 11.37
C THR A 52 10.62 12.41 12.00
N VAL A 53 9.86 11.44 11.49
CA VAL A 53 9.82 10.07 12.05
C VAL A 53 11.09 9.29 11.71
N SER A 54 11.71 9.54 10.55
CA SER A 54 12.90 8.77 10.10
C SER A 54 14.21 9.12 10.81
N ARG A 55 14.21 10.07 11.77
CA ARG A 55 15.39 10.42 12.57
C ARG A 55 15.92 9.24 13.40
N ASP A 56 15.03 8.38 13.88
CA ASP A 56 15.42 7.17 14.61
C ASP A 56 15.47 5.96 13.65
N ARG A 57 16.68 5.71 13.13
CA ARG A 57 16.93 4.59 12.23
C ARG A 57 16.73 3.23 12.91
N ALA A 58 17.07 3.11 14.20
CA ALA A 58 16.96 1.84 14.91
C ALA A 58 15.49 1.46 15.12
N HIS A 59 14.67 2.43 15.53
CA HIS A 59 13.23 2.26 15.63
C HIS A 59 12.58 1.92 14.28
N MET A 60 12.94 2.63 13.21
CA MET A 60 12.42 2.35 11.87
C MET A 60 12.81 0.95 11.36
N ALA A 61 14.03 0.51 11.67
CA ALA A 61 14.48 -0.84 11.33
C ALA A 61 13.70 -1.92 12.10
N ALA A 62 13.37 -1.68 13.38
CA ALA A 62 12.54 -2.58 14.17
C ALA A 62 11.13 -2.70 13.60
N ILE A 63 10.46 -1.58 13.29
CA ILE A 63 9.13 -1.58 12.64
C ILE A 63 9.18 -2.30 11.29
N GLY A 64 10.20 -2.01 10.47
CA GLY A 64 10.36 -2.65 9.17
C GLY A 64 10.55 -4.16 9.25
N ARG A 65 11.30 -4.63 10.25
CA ARG A 65 11.49 -6.06 10.53
C ARG A 65 10.18 -6.72 10.92
N GLU A 66 9.44 -6.15 11.88
CA GLU A 66 8.15 -6.67 12.33
C GLU A 66 7.13 -6.74 11.19
N GLY A 67 7.06 -5.71 10.35
CA GLY A 67 6.21 -5.69 9.16
C GLY A 67 6.60 -6.77 8.14
N GLY A 68 7.90 -6.97 7.92
CA GLY A 68 8.43 -8.01 7.04
C GLY A 68 8.13 -9.42 7.55
N GLU A 69 8.30 -9.65 8.86
CA GLU A 69 7.97 -10.91 9.52
C GLU A 69 6.49 -11.24 9.41
N SER A 70 5.61 -10.26 9.69
CA SER A 70 4.15 -10.40 9.57
C SER A 70 3.71 -10.75 8.14
N ARG A 71 4.28 -10.07 7.14
CA ARG A 71 4.02 -10.35 5.72
C ARG A 71 4.54 -11.72 5.30
N SER A 72 5.69 -12.13 5.81
CA SER A 72 6.28 -13.43 5.52
C SER A 72 5.50 -14.59 6.16
N ALA A 73 4.98 -14.39 7.37
CA ALA A 73 4.11 -15.34 8.05
C ALA A 73 2.81 -15.53 7.28
N ALA A 74 2.13 -14.44 6.91
CA ALA A 74 0.92 -14.49 6.09
C ALA A 74 1.16 -15.14 4.71
N ALA A 75 2.30 -14.85 4.07
CA ALA A 75 2.66 -15.48 2.80
C ALA A 75 2.98 -16.98 2.94
N ARG A 76 3.62 -17.40 4.04
CA ARG A 76 3.87 -18.81 4.35
C ARG A 76 2.59 -19.57 4.65
N GLU A 77 1.67 -18.94 5.38
CA GLU A 77 0.34 -19.47 5.68
C GLU A 77 -0.48 -19.66 4.39
N ALA A 78 -0.52 -18.65 3.51
CA ALA A 78 -1.16 -18.78 2.20
C ALA A 78 -0.56 -19.92 1.34
N ARG A 79 0.77 -20.12 1.40
CA ARG A 79 1.46 -21.23 0.71
C ARG A 79 1.27 -22.61 1.38
N MET A 80 0.90 -22.65 2.65
CA MET A 80 0.55 -23.89 3.37
C MET A 80 -0.93 -24.24 3.20
N GLY A 81 -1.82 -23.24 3.21
CA GLY A 81 -3.26 -23.40 2.95
C GLY A 81 -3.56 -23.80 1.50
N GLY A 82 -2.77 -23.32 0.53
CA GLY A 82 -2.85 -23.74 -0.87
C GLY A 82 -2.30 -25.15 -1.17
N ARG A 83 -1.73 -25.85 -0.18
CA ARG A 83 -1.25 -27.24 -0.34
C ARG A 83 -2.25 -28.32 0.09
N ASN A 84 -3.37 -27.93 0.70
CA ASN A 84 -4.45 -28.85 1.08
C ASN A 84 -5.67 -28.78 0.16
N ALA A 85 -5.61 -28.00 -0.92
CA ALA A 85 -6.56 -28.06 -2.02
C ALA A 85 -5.85 -28.71 -3.23
N GLU A 86 -6.35 -29.86 -3.65
CA GLU A 86 -6.03 -30.56 -4.91
C GLU A 86 -4.77 -31.44 -4.93
N ARG A 87 -4.97 -32.68 -4.45
CA ARG A 87 -4.36 -33.88 -5.05
C ARG A 87 -5.41 -34.61 -5.90
N GLU A 88 -6.12 -33.87 -6.74
CA GLU A 88 -6.85 -34.42 -7.88
C GLU A 88 -6.18 -33.89 -9.14
N VAL A 89 -5.46 -34.77 -9.84
CA VAL A 89 -4.95 -34.51 -11.19
C VAL A 89 -6.12 -34.72 -12.15
N PRO A 90 -6.70 -33.68 -12.78
CA PRO A 90 -7.64 -33.91 -13.87
C PRO A 90 -6.87 -34.50 -15.04
N MET A 91 -7.20 -35.75 -15.37
CA MET A 91 -6.74 -36.47 -16.56
C MET A 91 -7.12 -35.63 -17.80
N GLN A 92 -6.12 -35.06 -18.46
CA GLN A 92 -6.30 -34.22 -19.64
C GLN A 92 -6.75 -35.09 -20.82
N VAL A 93 -8.03 -35.00 -21.18
CA VAL A 93 -8.53 -35.53 -22.46
C VAL A 93 -8.01 -34.60 -23.56
N ALA A 94 -7.17 -35.14 -24.43
CA ALA A 94 -6.73 -34.49 -25.65
C ALA A 94 -7.95 -34.08 -26.48
N ARG A 95 -8.10 -32.77 -26.73
CA ARG A 95 -8.86 -32.26 -27.86
C ARG A 95 -7.92 -31.41 -28.69
N ASP A 96 -7.61 -31.93 -29.86
CA ASP A 96 -6.99 -31.23 -30.97
C ASP A 96 -7.68 -29.89 -31.20
N GLY A 97 -6.90 -28.82 -31.34
CA GLY A 97 -7.42 -27.47 -31.51
C GLY A 97 -6.32 -26.43 -31.52
N ASP A 98 -5.64 -26.34 -32.67
CA ASP A 98 -4.96 -25.18 -33.24
C ASP A 98 -4.75 -23.96 -32.32
N ARG A 99 -3.49 -23.74 -31.93
CA ARG A 99 -3.01 -22.43 -31.49
C ARG A 99 -1.68 -22.11 -32.13
N SER A 100 -1.79 -21.48 -33.30
CA SER A 100 -0.88 -20.45 -33.79
C SER A 100 -0.16 -19.73 -32.63
N ARG A 101 1.17 -19.85 -32.59
CA ARG A 101 2.05 -19.14 -31.65
C ARG A 101 1.99 -17.63 -31.94
N PRO A 102 1.70 -16.74 -30.98
CA PRO A 102 2.09 -15.35 -31.15
C PRO A 102 3.62 -15.25 -30.97
N ALA A 103 4.31 -14.82 -32.03
CA ALA A 103 5.73 -14.51 -31.99
C ALA A 103 6.00 -13.44 -30.91
N SER A 104 7.00 -13.67 -30.07
CA SER A 104 7.52 -12.64 -29.15
C SER A 104 7.99 -11.43 -29.97
N PRO A 105 7.70 -10.18 -29.57
CA PRO A 105 8.29 -9.03 -30.22
C PRO A 105 9.80 -9.05 -29.92
N VAL A 106 10.59 -9.18 -30.98
CA VAL A 106 12.04 -9.01 -30.93
C VAL A 106 12.28 -7.57 -30.48
N ALA A 107 12.82 -7.39 -29.28
CA ALA A 107 13.22 -6.08 -28.79
C ALA A 107 14.28 -5.53 -29.74
N ASP A 108 14.01 -4.36 -30.31
CA ASP A 108 14.98 -3.58 -31.07
C ASP A 108 16.22 -3.37 -30.19
N ARG A 109 17.32 -4.02 -30.58
CA ARG A 109 18.63 -3.85 -29.98
C ARG A 109 19.13 -2.47 -30.41
N ALA A 110 19.01 -1.49 -29.52
CA ALA A 110 19.61 -0.17 -29.73
C ALA A 110 21.10 -0.31 -30.13
N PRO A 111 21.61 0.48 -31.08
CA PRO A 111 23.01 0.42 -31.46
C PRO A 111 23.89 0.84 -30.29
N GLU A 112 24.93 0.04 -30.01
CA GLU A 112 26.00 0.40 -29.09
C GLU A 112 26.66 1.69 -29.57
N MET A 113 26.60 2.73 -28.75
CA MET A 113 27.41 3.93 -28.94
C MET A 113 28.88 3.56 -28.69
N PRO A 114 29.82 3.83 -29.60
CA PRO A 114 31.23 3.60 -29.33
C PRO A 114 31.67 4.51 -28.18
N ARG A 115 32.21 3.91 -27.12
CA ARG A 115 32.92 4.66 -26.09
C ARG A 115 34.15 5.27 -26.74
N SER A 116 34.17 6.59 -26.85
CA SER A 116 35.38 7.33 -27.19
C SER A 116 36.40 7.08 -26.07
N ASP A 117 37.47 6.36 -26.40
CA ASP A 117 38.69 6.32 -25.61
C ASP A 117 39.23 7.74 -25.47
N GLU A 118 39.08 8.35 -24.30
CA GLU A 118 39.92 9.47 -23.90
C GLU A 118 41.07 8.90 -23.06
N SER A 119 42.12 8.47 -23.75
CA SER A 119 43.41 8.15 -23.16
C SER A 119 44.53 8.88 -23.90
N SER A 120 44.88 10.06 -23.43
CA SER A 120 46.26 10.57 -23.36
C SER A 120 46.24 11.87 -22.56
N ALA A 121 46.69 11.87 -21.31
CA ALA A 121 48.10 12.03 -20.97
C ALA A 121 48.68 13.39 -21.39
N ARG A 122 48.54 14.40 -20.51
CA ARG A 122 49.65 15.13 -19.85
C ARG A 122 49.12 16.33 -19.06
#